data_AF-A0A2G5TVP9-F1
#
_entry.id   AF-A0A2G5TVP9-F1
#
_cell.length_a   1.000
_cell.length_b   1.000
_cell.length_c   1.000
_cell.angle_alpha   90.00
_cell.angle_beta   90.00
_cell.angle_gamma   90.00
#
_symmetry.space_group_name_H-M   'P 1'
#
loop_
_entity.id
_entity.type
_entity.pdbx_description
1 polymer ?
#
loop_
_entity_poly.entity_id
_entity_poly.type
_entity_poly.pdbx_seq_one_letter_code
_entity_poly.pdbx_strand_id
1 'polypeptide(L)'
;MKGHFSIGILLLICVQWTVSASIPVKRGLDDDGRAILSEINNERKTYAEKEQIANMHELVYDDSLEKRIEQWTCTSPTPDVMFVLLPPEWELLIIKDQIENGKSDELPEKTAEFVRVALNPLQTNVGCADIKLDCAQLRYYGVACLVGPKSSISKSDYIRGPPGSRCPNGNGSNGLCKSKGNAKDNKHEFSSVNPANESIKHESSKSSSAMITFLPIFSLIAFSALF
;
A
#
# COMPACT_ATOMS: atom_id res chain seq x y z
N MET A 1 -34.89 52.33 24.16
CA MET A 1 -33.49 52.05 23.79
C MET A 1 -33.51 51.05 22.65
N LYS A 2 -33.00 51.47 21.49
CA LYS A 2 -33.11 50.77 20.20
C LYS A 2 -32.00 49.73 20.07
N GLY A 3 -32.34 48.63 19.39
CA GLY A 3 -31.59 47.39 19.35
C GLY A 3 -30.22 47.50 18.69
N HIS A 4 -29.21 46.93 19.36
CA HIS A 4 -27.88 46.71 18.81
C HIS A 4 -27.26 45.38 19.27
N PHE A 5 -28.06 44.41 19.73
CA PHE A 5 -27.53 43.13 20.23
C PHE A 5 -27.69 41.94 19.28
N SER A 6 -28.32 42.09 18.12
CA SER A 6 -28.62 40.94 17.25
C SER A 6 -27.75 40.79 16.00
N ILE A 7 -26.84 41.73 15.72
CA ILE A 7 -25.99 41.70 14.50
C ILE A 7 -24.62 41.06 14.77
N GLY A 8 -24.08 41.22 15.98
CA GLY A 8 -22.78 40.64 16.35
C GLY A 8 -22.78 39.11 16.44
N ILE A 9 -23.91 38.51 16.85
CA ILE A 9 -24.06 37.05 16.97
C ILE A 9 -24.25 36.39 15.59
N LEU A 10 -24.88 37.09 14.64
CA LEU A 10 -25.11 36.54 13.30
C LEU A 10 -23.81 36.44 12.47
N LEU A 11 -22.83 37.31 12.72
CA LEU A 11 -21.54 37.30 12.04
C LEU A 11 -20.57 36.22 12.58
N LEU A 12 -20.80 35.70 13.79
CA LEU A 12 -19.96 34.63 14.37
C LEU A 12 -20.32 33.22 13.85
N ILE A 13 -21.51 33.05 13.26
CA ILE A 13 -21.96 31.74 12.73
C ILE A 13 -21.45 31.52 11.29
N CYS A 14 -21.08 32.57 10.56
CA CYS A 14 -20.56 32.47 9.20
C CYS A 14 -19.11 31.95 9.10
N VAL A 15 -18.36 31.90 10.21
CA VAL A 15 -16.95 31.48 10.22
C VAL A 15 -16.77 29.95 10.25
N GLN A 16 -17.84 29.18 10.52
CA GLN A 16 -17.74 27.70 10.60
C GLN A 16 -18.16 26.95 9.33
N TRP A 17 -18.53 27.66 8.27
CA TRP A 17 -18.99 27.03 7.01
C TRP A 17 -18.11 27.35 5.79
N THR A 18 -16.97 28.01 6.00
CA THR A 18 -15.98 28.22 4.94
C THR A 18 -14.66 27.61 5.39
N VAL A 19 -14.52 26.32 5.12
CA VAL A 19 -13.37 25.59 4.57
C VAL A 19 -13.56 24.12 5.00
N SER A 20 -14.61 23.49 4.48
CA SER A 20 -14.47 22.09 4.06
C SER A 20 -14.02 22.12 2.61
N ALA A 21 -12.88 22.77 2.33
CA ALA A 21 -12.10 22.31 1.20
C ALA A 21 -11.74 20.88 1.58
N SER A 22 -12.29 19.91 0.86
CA SER A 22 -11.73 18.58 0.83
C SER A 22 -10.27 18.76 0.46
N ILE A 23 -9.39 18.77 1.47
CA ILE A 23 -7.98 18.50 1.25
C ILE A 23 -8.03 17.18 0.49
N PRO A 24 -7.58 17.10 -0.77
CA PRO A 24 -7.33 15.80 -1.34
C PRO A 24 -6.25 15.24 -0.42
N VAL A 25 -6.67 14.38 0.52
CA VAL A 25 -5.74 13.52 1.22
C VAL A 25 -5.07 12.79 0.08
N LYS A 26 -3.84 13.19 -0.23
CA LYS A 26 -2.97 12.45 -1.12
C LYS A 26 -2.88 11.11 -0.41
N ARG A 27 -3.71 10.14 -0.82
CA ARG A 27 -3.45 8.73 -0.56
C ARG A 27 -2.28 8.37 -1.46
N GLY A 28 -1.16 9.06 -1.28
CA GLY A 28 0.10 8.64 -1.83
C GLY A 28 0.52 7.40 -1.07
N LEU A 29 1.35 6.60 -1.70
CA LEU A 29 1.98 5.41 -1.17
C LEU A 29 2.90 5.68 0.05
N ASP A 30 2.58 6.63 0.94
CA ASP A 30 3.49 7.01 2.02
C ASP A 30 3.62 5.87 3.04
N ASP A 31 2.57 5.42 3.72
CA ASP A 31 2.70 4.29 4.67
C ASP A 31 2.30 2.94 4.07
N ASP A 32 1.16 2.86 3.39
CA ASP A 32 0.65 1.61 2.81
C ASP A 32 1.50 1.15 1.61
N GLY A 33 2.04 2.09 0.84
CA GLY A 33 2.88 1.80 -0.31
C GLY A 33 4.24 1.22 0.05
N ARG A 34 4.84 1.69 1.14
CA ARG A 34 6.08 1.12 1.70
C ARG A 34 5.84 -0.29 2.23
N ALA A 35 4.68 -0.56 2.83
CA ALA A 35 4.31 -1.90 3.26
C ALA A 35 4.21 -2.89 2.08
N ILE A 36 3.56 -2.48 0.99
CA ILE A 36 3.46 -3.29 -0.24
C ILE A 36 4.85 -3.57 -0.84
N LEU A 37 5.74 -2.57 -0.86
CA LEU A 37 7.10 -2.76 -1.36
C LEU A 37 7.90 -3.76 -0.51
N SER A 38 7.73 -3.71 0.82
CA SER A 38 8.36 -4.68 1.72
C SER A 38 7.87 -6.10 1.44
N GLU A 39 6.57 -6.28 1.22
CA GLU A 39 5.99 -7.60 0.89
C GLU A 39 6.55 -8.12 -0.45
N ILE A 40 6.62 -7.29 -1.49
CA ILE A 40 7.20 -7.67 -2.78
C ILE A 40 8.66 -8.09 -2.62
N ASN A 41 9.45 -7.37 -1.83
CA ASN A 41 10.84 -7.75 -1.57
C ASN A 41 10.96 -9.07 -0.78
N ASN A 42 10.03 -9.36 0.12
CA ASN A 42 9.97 -10.65 0.79
C ASN A 42 9.66 -11.77 -0.20
N GLU A 43 8.71 -11.57 -1.11
CA GLU A 43 8.41 -12.51 -2.19
C GLU A 43 9.60 -12.73 -3.13
N ARG A 44 10.32 -11.67 -3.49
CA ARG A 44 11.55 -11.76 -4.28
C ARG A 44 12.61 -12.62 -3.61
N LYS A 45 12.75 -12.50 -2.28
CA LYS A 45 13.67 -13.33 -1.49
C LYS A 45 13.24 -14.79 -1.51
N THR A 46 11.99 -15.08 -1.16
CA THR A 46 11.43 -16.45 -1.17
C THR A 46 11.57 -17.09 -2.55
N TYR A 47 11.26 -16.34 -3.61
CA TYR A 47 11.37 -16.81 -4.98
C TYR A 47 12.83 -17.09 -5.38
N ALA A 48 13.78 -16.22 -4.98
CA ALA A 48 15.19 -16.45 -5.22
C ALA A 48 15.71 -17.70 -4.52
N GLU A 49 15.27 -17.96 -3.29
CA GLU A 49 15.60 -19.16 -2.52
C GLU A 49 15.02 -20.43 -3.17
N LYS A 50 13.74 -20.41 -3.54
CA LYS A 50 13.05 -21.55 -4.17
C LYS A 50 13.64 -21.90 -5.54
N GLU A 51 13.82 -20.90 -6.40
CA GLU A 51 14.26 -21.10 -7.80
C GLU A 51 15.79 -21.05 -7.97
N GLN A 52 16.53 -20.83 -6.89
CA GLN A 52 17.98 -20.70 -6.88
C GLN A 52 18.46 -19.61 -7.84
N ILE A 53 18.04 -18.37 -7.58
CA ILE A 53 18.38 -17.18 -8.37
C ILE A 53 19.47 -16.38 -7.65
N ALA A 54 20.66 -16.33 -8.24
CA ALA A 54 21.86 -15.76 -7.65
C ALA A 54 21.96 -14.22 -7.71
N ASN A 55 21.17 -13.57 -8.55
CA ASN A 55 21.27 -12.14 -8.89
C ASN A 55 19.98 -11.34 -8.63
N MET A 56 19.11 -11.80 -7.72
CA MET A 56 17.86 -11.11 -7.39
C MET A 56 18.14 -9.80 -6.66
N HIS A 57 17.86 -8.65 -7.28
CA HIS A 57 18.01 -7.35 -6.62
C HIS A 57 16.84 -7.03 -5.70
N GLU A 58 17.07 -6.21 -4.68
CA GLU A 58 15.99 -5.56 -3.95
C GLU A 58 15.30 -4.51 -4.83
N LEU A 59 13.99 -4.35 -4.73
CA LEU A 59 13.30 -3.18 -5.27
C LEU A 59 13.38 -2.04 -4.27
N VAL A 60 13.76 -0.86 -4.75
CA VAL A 60 13.78 0.38 -3.98
C VAL A 60 12.74 1.34 -4.54
N TYR A 61 12.04 2.06 -3.66
CA TYR A 61 11.09 3.06 -4.10
C TYR A 61 11.80 4.23 -4.78
N ASP A 62 11.25 4.71 -5.89
CA ASP A 62 11.80 5.81 -6.68
C ASP A 62 10.76 6.90 -6.92
N ASP A 63 10.89 8.01 -6.19
CA ASP A 63 10.01 9.17 -6.27
C ASP A 63 9.95 9.77 -7.68
N SER A 64 11.00 9.60 -8.50
CA SER A 64 10.99 10.07 -9.88
C SER A 64 10.08 9.21 -10.76
N LEU A 65 10.02 7.91 -10.50
CA LEU A 65 9.07 7.00 -11.14
C LEU A 65 7.64 7.25 -10.65
N GLU A 66 7.42 7.53 -9.35
CA GLU A 66 6.11 7.96 -8.81
C GLU A 66 5.59 9.18 -9.58
N LYS A 67 6.40 10.26 -9.64
CA LYS A 67 6.01 11.49 -10.35
C LYS A 67 5.75 11.27 -11.83
N ARG A 68 6.50 10.36 -12.46
CA ARG A 68 6.29 10.01 -13.86
C ARG A 68 4.97 9.27 -14.07
N ILE A 69 4.59 8.37 -13.16
CA ILE A 69 3.33 7.63 -13.26
C ILE A 69 2.11 8.48 -12.89
N GLU A 70 2.25 9.47 -11.99
CA GLU A 70 1.19 10.47 -11.72
C GLU A 70 0.77 11.23 -12.99
N GLN A 71 1.69 11.39 -13.95
CA GLN A 71 1.47 12.08 -15.22
C GLN A 71 1.19 11.11 -16.39
N TRP A 72 0.92 9.83 -16.10
CA TRP A 72 0.81 8.80 -17.11
C TRP A 72 -0.44 8.96 -17.99
N THR A 73 -0.27 8.71 -19.28
CA THR A 73 -1.33 8.76 -20.29
C THR A 73 -1.27 7.52 -21.18
N CYS A 74 -2.31 7.28 -21.98
CA CYS A 74 -2.37 6.15 -22.91
C CYS A 74 -1.24 6.12 -23.96
N THR A 75 -0.55 7.24 -24.17
CA THR A 75 0.54 7.38 -25.15
C THR A 75 1.90 7.57 -24.48
N SER A 76 1.98 7.44 -23.15
CA SER A 76 3.23 7.64 -22.43
C SER A 76 4.25 6.54 -22.80
N PRO A 77 5.49 6.90 -23.15
CA PRO A 77 6.49 5.94 -23.58
C PRO A 77 7.16 5.22 -22.40
N THR A 78 7.52 3.95 -22.60
CA THR A 78 8.18 3.06 -21.62
C THR A 78 9.55 2.53 -22.13
N PRO A 79 10.48 3.38 -22.61
CA PRO A 79 11.74 2.88 -23.19
C PRO A 79 12.66 2.22 -22.15
N ASP A 80 12.53 2.60 -20.89
CA ASP A 80 13.45 2.36 -19.78
C ASP A 80 12.79 1.76 -18.54
N VAL A 81 11.48 1.48 -18.60
CA VAL A 81 10.67 0.96 -17.50
C VAL A 81 9.57 0.07 -18.05
N MET A 82 8.93 -0.72 -17.21
CA MET A 82 7.70 -1.44 -17.51
C MET A 82 6.53 -0.83 -16.74
N PHE A 83 5.38 -0.71 -17.41
CA PHE A 83 4.12 -0.29 -16.79
C PHE A 83 3.36 -1.53 -16.33
N VAL A 84 2.93 -1.55 -15.06
CA VAL A 84 2.10 -2.63 -14.52
C VAL A 84 0.92 -2.05 -13.77
N LEU A 85 -0.23 -2.72 -13.90
CA LEU A 85 -1.39 -2.44 -13.06
C LEU A 85 -1.23 -3.26 -11.79
N LEU A 86 -1.33 -2.61 -10.62
CA LEU A 86 -1.29 -3.32 -9.36
C LEU A 86 -2.66 -3.98 -9.14
N PRO A 87 -2.71 -5.30 -8.93
CA PRO A 87 -3.95 -5.97 -8.54
C PRO A 87 -4.45 -5.40 -7.21
N PRO A 88 -5.76 -5.36 -6.97
CA PRO A 88 -6.29 -5.04 -5.66
C PRO A 88 -5.79 -6.06 -4.61
N GLU A 89 -5.76 -5.66 -3.35
CA GLU A 89 -5.16 -6.45 -2.26
C GLU A 89 -5.75 -7.86 -2.13
N TRP A 90 -7.07 -8.01 -2.32
CA TRP A 90 -7.72 -9.33 -2.28
C TRP A 90 -7.25 -10.26 -3.42
N GLU A 91 -6.84 -9.71 -4.56
CA GLU A 91 -6.28 -10.47 -5.66
C GLU A 91 -4.81 -10.87 -5.37
N LEU A 92 -4.03 -10.00 -4.72
CA LEU A 92 -2.66 -10.30 -4.27
C LEU A 92 -2.59 -11.55 -3.39
N LEU A 93 -3.57 -11.78 -2.52
CA LEU A 93 -3.63 -12.98 -1.67
C LEU A 93 -3.84 -14.27 -2.50
N ILE A 94 -4.70 -14.22 -3.51
CA ILE A 94 -4.97 -15.36 -4.41
C ILE A 94 -3.71 -15.67 -5.23
N ILE A 95 -3.05 -14.63 -5.73
CA ILE A 95 -1.81 -14.74 -6.51
C ILE A 95 -0.72 -15.40 -5.68
N LYS A 96 -0.55 -14.96 -4.44
CA LYS A 96 0.44 -15.53 -3.52
C LYS A 96 0.21 -17.02 -3.30
N ASP A 97 -1.02 -17.42 -2.98
CA ASP A 97 -1.38 -18.85 -2.84
C ASP A 97 -1.10 -19.64 -4.12
N GLN A 98 -1.45 -19.11 -5.29
CA GLN A 98 -1.20 -19.79 -6.56
C GLN A 98 0.29 -19.94 -6.87
N ILE A 99 1.12 -18.93 -6.59
CA ILE A 99 2.58 -18.99 -6.78
C ILE A 99 3.21 -20.01 -5.83
N GLU A 100 2.81 -20.00 -4.56
CA GLU A 100 3.30 -20.95 -3.55
C GLU A 100 2.98 -22.39 -3.96
N ASN A 101 1.75 -22.63 -4.44
CA ASN A 101 1.26 -23.93 -4.90
C ASN A 101 1.70 -24.32 -6.33
N GLY A 102 2.53 -23.50 -7.00
CA GLY A 102 3.06 -23.81 -8.33
C GLY A 102 2.03 -23.76 -9.46
N LYS A 103 0.95 -23.00 -9.29
CA LYS A 103 -0.13 -22.78 -10.26
C LYS A 103 -0.04 -21.42 -10.96
N SER A 104 1.18 -20.91 -11.15
CA SER A 104 1.41 -19.61 -11.81
C SER A 104 0.84 -19.54 -13.23
N ASP A 105 0.63 -20.68 -13.89
CA ASP A 105 0.10 -20.77 -15.25
C ASP A 105 -1.42 -20.51 -15.33
N GLU A 106 -2.12 -20.47 -14.19
CA GLU A 106 -3.56 -20.18 -14.09
C GLU A 106 -3.87 -18.69 -13.87
N LEU A 107 -2.84 -17.83 -13.76
CA LEU A 107 -3.00 -16.41 -13.49
C LEU A 107 -3.61 -15.66 -14.69
N PRO A 108 -4.55 -14.73 -14.46
CA PRO A 108 -5.00 -13.81 -15.51
C PRO A 108 -3.81 -13.07 -16.13
N GLU A 109 -3.86 -12.77 -17.43
CA GLU A 109 -2.71 -12.21 -18.18
C GLU A 109 -2.10 -10.96 -17.53
N LYS A 110 -2.92 -10.01 -17.07
CA LYS A 110 -2.47 -8.78 -16.37
C LYS A 110 -1.76 -9.09 -15.06
N THR A 111 -2.26 -10.12 -14.38
CA THR A 111 -1.75 -10.58 -13.11
C THR A 111 -0.43 -11.32 -13.29
N ALA A 112 -0.35 -12.18 -14.30
CA ALA A 112 0.89 -12.83 -14.73
C ALA A 112 1.95 -11.80 -15.16
N GLU A 113 1.55 -10.71 -15.83
CA GLU A 113 2.44 -9.62 -16.19
C GLU A 113 3.00 -8.92 -14.94
N PHE A 114 2.14 -8.52 -14.00
CA PHE A 114 2.57 -7.94 -12.73
C PHE A 114 3.57 -8.85 -12.01
N VAL A 115 3.25 -10.13 -11.84
CA VAL A 115 4.13 -11.11 -11.17
C VAL A 115 5.46 -11.23 -11.90
N ARG A 116 5.45 -11.36 -13.22
CA ARG A 116 6.66 -11.50 -14.03
C ARG A 116 7.59 -10.29 -13.85
N VAL A 117 7.02 -9.08 -13.84
CA VAL A 117 7.76 -7.83 -13.66
C VAL A 117 8.26 -7.67 -12.21
N ALA A 118 7.39 -7.87 -11.24
CA ALA A 118 7.70 -7.72 -9.82
C ALA A 118 8.75 -8.73 -9.32
N LEU A 119 8.81 -9.93 -9.91
CA LEU A 119 9.78 -10.97 -9.57
C LEU A 119 10.99 -11.04 -10.52
N ASN A 120 11.13 -10.11 -11.46
CA ASN A 120 12.30 -10.09 -12.32
C ASN A 120 13.55 -9.63 -11.53
N PRO A 121 14.65 -10.41 -11.53
CA PRO A 121 15.83 -10.15 -10.70
C PRO A 121 16.64 -8.92 -11.07
N LEU A 122 16.47 -8.38 -12.28
CA LEU A 122 17.18 -7.20 -12.76
C LEU A 122 16.39 -5.90 -12.63
N GLN A 123 15.10 -5.96 -12.24
CA GLN A 123 14.39 -4.78 -11.79
C GLN A 123 14.90 -4.38 -10.40
N THR A 124 15.11 -3.08 -10.20
CA THR A 124 15.75 -2.49 -9.01
C THR A 124 14.94 -1.34 -8.41
N ASN A 125 14.06 -0.72 -9.19
CA ASN A 125 13.34 0.49 -8.79
C ASN A 125 11.86 0.39 -9.14
N VAL A 126 11.02 0.98 -8.31
CA VAL A 126 9.58 1.06 -8.53
C VAL A 126 9.02 2.38 -8.03
N GLY A 127 8.07 2.96 -8.78
CA GLY A 127 7.25 4.06 -8.31
C GLY A 127 5.81 3.85 -8.75
N CYS A 128 4.86 4.08 -7.85
CA CYS A 128 3.44 3.80 -8.11
C CYS A 128 2.58 5.03 -7.77
N ALA A 129 1.43 5.15 -8.43
CA ALA A 129 0.42 6.15 -8.10
C ALA A 129 -0.97 5.65 -8.49
N ASP A 130 -1.99 6.26 -7.89
CA ASP A 130 -3.35 6.18 -8.41
C ASP A 130 -3.41 6.86 -9.80
N ILE A 131 -3.86 6.12 -10.80
CA ILE A 131 -4.03 6.63 -12.15
C ILE A 131 -5.46 6.45 -12.63
N LYS A 132 -5.87 7.34 -13.52
CA LYS A 132 -7.11 7.23 -14.28
C LYS A 132 -6.76 7.19 -15.76
N LEU A 133 -6.93 6.03 -16.38
CA LEU A 133 -6.75 5.85 -17.81
C LEU A 133 -8.10 5.69 -18.50
N ASP A 134 -8.26 6.44 -19.59
CA ASP A 134 -9.39 6.33 -20.50
C ASP A 134 -8.85 6.18 -21.92
N CYS A 135 -8.39 4.96 -22.22
CA CYS A 135 -7.88 4.57 -23.52
C CYS A 135 -8.99 3.84 -24.29
N ALA A 136 -8.93 3.83 -25.63
CA ALA A 136 -9.96 3.25 -26.48
C ALA A 136 -10.38 1.79 -26.11
N GLN A 137 -9.48 1.02 -25.50
CA GLN A 137 -9.72 -0.37 -25.07
C GLN A 137 -9.48 -0.60 -23.56
N LEU A 138 -9.16 0.45 -22.80
CA LEU A 138 -8.82 0.33 -21.38
C LEU A 138 -9.37 1.53 -20.61
N ARG A 139 -10.42 1.28 -19.82
CA ARG A 139 -10.85 2.19 -18.78
C ARG A 139 -10.38 1.64 -17.45
N TYR A 140 -9.46 2.33 -16.79
CA TYR A 140 -8.87 1.87 -15.55
C TYR A 140 -8.81 3.01 -14.53
N TYR A 141 -9.16 2.68 -13.29
CA TYR A 141 -9.01 3.55 -12.13
C TYR A 141 -8.47 2.70 -10.99
N GLY A 142 -7.26 3.01 -10.53
CA GLY A 142 -6.57 2.24 -9.50
C GLY A 142 -5.08 2.52 -9.49
N VAL A 143 -4.33 1.70 -8.77
CA VAL A 143 -2.88 1.87 -8.61
C VAL A 143 -2.13 1.24 -9.78
N ALA A 144 -1.24 1.99 -10.39
CA ALA A 144 -0.27 1.46 -11.35
C ALA A 144 1.14 1.81 -10.93
N CYS A 145 2.11 1.02 -11.41
CA CYS A 145 3.51 1.19 -11.12
C CYS A 145 4.34 1.24 -12.39
N LEU A 146 5.42 2.02 -12.35
CA LEU A 146 6.55 1.91 -13.26
C LEU A 146 7.67 1.14 -12.55
N VAL A 147 8.19 0.10 -13.20
CA VAL A 147 9.24 -0.77 -12.66
C VAL A 147 10.43 -0.76 -13.60
N GLY A 148 11.60 -0.39 -13.08
CA GLY A 148 12.83 -0.18 -13.86
C GLY A 148 14.03 -0.93 -13.29
N PRO A 149 15.11 -1.06 -14.08
CA PRO A 149 15.42 -0.30 -15.29
C PRO A 149 15.16 -1.07 -16.61
N LYS A 150 14.58 -2.27 -16.53
CA LYS A 150 14.30 -3.07 -17.73
C LYS A 150 12.95 -2.63 -18.30
N SER A 151 12.89 -2.43 -19.61
CA SER A 151 11.64 -2.24 -20.37
C SER A 151 11.09 -3.55 -20.96
N SER A 152 11.81 -4.66 -20.80
CA SER A 152 11.37 -6.01 -21.18
C SER A 152 12.05 -7.08 -20.34
N ILE A 153 11.41 -8.25 -20.25
CA ILE A 153 11.86 -9.37 -19.42
C ILE A 153 12.34 -10.51 -20.32
N SER A 154 13.49 -11.07 -19.97
CA SER A 154 14.09 -12.20 -20.65
C SER A 154 14.44 -13.31 -19.66
N LYS A 155 14.45 -14.56 -20.14
CA LYS A 155 14.98 -15.70 -19.39
C LYS A 155 16.45 -15.50 -18.98
N SER A 156 17.21 -14.75 -19.77
CA SER A 156 18.62 -14.42 -19.48
C SER A 156 18.78 -13.50 -18.26
N ASP A 157 17.72 -12.86 -17.79
CA ASP A 157 17.77 -12.01 -16.60
C ASP A 157 18.01 -12.85 -15.33
N TYR A 158 17.63 -14.14 -15.36
CA TYR A 158 17.69 -15.06 -14.23
C TYR A 158 18.99 -15.85 -14.24
N ILE A 159 19.87 -15.57 -13.29
CA ILE A 159 21.13 -16.29 -13.15
C ILE A 159 20.97 -17.37 -12.08
N ARG A 160 21.12 -18.64 -12.47
CA ARG A 160 21.08 -19.78 -11.54
C ARG A 160 22.27 -19.78 -10.58
N GLY A 161 22.01 -20.08 -9.31
CA GLY A 161 23.00 -20.29 -8.26
C GLY A 161 22.48 -19.93 -6.87
N PRO A 162 23.30 -20.07 -5.82
CA PRO A 162 22.90 -19.70 -4.47
C PRO A 162 22.44 -18.24 -4.42
N PRO A 163 21.33 -17.92 -3.72
CA PRO A 163 20.83 -16.55 -3.61
C PRO A 163 21.93 -15.57 -3.18
N GLY A 164 21.98 -14.44 -3.89
CA GLY A 164 22.95 -13.39 -3.64
C GLY A 164 24.41 -13.71 -4.00
N SER A 165 24.72 -14.90 -4.54
CA SER A 165 26.11 -15.26 -4.90
C SER A 165 26.66 -14.51 -6.13
N ARG A 166 25.81 -13.83 -6.89
CA ARG A 166 26.20 -13.08 -8.11
C ARG A 166 25.69 -11.65 -8.09
N CYS A 167 25.73 -11.01 -6.92
CA CYS A 167 25.38 -9.61 -6.77
C CYS A 167 26.52 -8.70 -7.24
N PRO A 168 26.31 -7.86 -8.28
CA PRO A 168 27.37 -6.98 -8.80
C PRO A 168 27.80 -5.90 -7.80
N ASN A 169 26.90 -5.48 -6.90
CA ASN A 169 27.17 -4.47 -5.88
C ASN A 169 27.18 -5.05 -4.45
N GLY A 170 27.33 -6.37 -4.34
CA GLY A 170 27.21 -7.10 -3.08
C GLY A 170 25.76 -7.23 -2.58
N ASN A 171 25.62 -7.90 -1.43
CA ASN A 171 24.34 -8.29 -0.87
C ASN A 171 23.81 -7.21 0.08
N GLY A 172 22.51 -6.97 0.02
CA GLY A 172 21.75 -6.20 1.01
C GLY A 172 21.53 -7.01 2.29
N SER A 173 21.01 -6.35 3.33
CA SER A 173 20.74 -6.96 4.64
C SER A 173 19.67 -8.05 4.60
N ASN A 174 18.78 -8.00 3.59
CA ASN A 174 17.71 -8.98 3.35
C ASN A 174 18.17 -10.22 2.57
N GLY A 175 19.43 -10.29 2.14
CA GLY A 175 19.98 -11.38 1.31
C GLY A 175 19.78 -11.20 -0.19
N LEU A 176 19.07 -10.14 -0.63
CA LEU A 176 18.96 -9.74 -2.03
C LEU A 176 20.20 -8.94 -2.46
N CYS A 177 20.37 -8.72 -3.75
CA CYS A 177 21.42 -7.85 -4.29
C CYS A 177 21.07 -6.38 -4.09
N LYS A 178 22.08 -5.58 -3.73
CA LYS A 178 21.91 -4.13 -3.57
C LYS A 178 21.55 -3.48 -4.91
N SER A 179 20.51 -2.66 -4.87
CA SER A 179 20.20 -1.77 -6.00
C SER A 179 21.27 -0.71 -6.17
N LYS A 180 21.55 -0.31 -7.43
CA LYS A 180 22.48 0.79 -7.69
C LYS A 180 21.90 2.05 -7.05
N GLY A 181 22.62 2.61 -6.07
CA GLY A 181 22.04 3.42 -5.00
C GLY A 181 21.20 4.62 -5.44
N ASN A 182 20.00 4.68 -4.87
CA ASN A 182 19.47 5.86 -4.17
C ASN A 182 19.07 5.41 -2.75
N ALA A 183 20.02 4.80 -2.03
CA ALA A 183 19.84 4.52 -0.61
C ALA A 183 19.93 5.85 0.16
N LYS A 184 18.79 6.52 0.32
CA LYS A 184 18.58 7.25 1.56
C LYS A 184 18.36 6.17 2.60
N ASP A 185 19.32 6.02 3.51
CA ASP A 185 19.27 5.07 4.62
C ASP A 185 18.04 5.35 5.50
N ASN A 186 16.88 4.82 5.14
CA ASN A 186 15.78 4.65 6.07
C ASN A 186 16.14 3.43 6.91
N LYS A 187 16.88 3.71 7.98
CA LYS A 187 17.25 2.77 9.03
C LYS A 187 15.99 2.39 9.81
N HIS A 188 15.07 1.64 9.19
CA HIS A 188 14.09 0.85 9.92
C HIS A 188 14.66 -0.54 10.10
N GLU A 189 15.18 -0.74 11.29
CA GLU A 189 15.62 -2.01 11.84
C GLU A 189 14.46 -3.00 11.75
N PHE A 190 14.54 -3.93 10.79
CA PHE A 190 13.68 -5.08 10.70
C PHE A 190 14.00 -5.99 11.89
N SER A 191 13.27 -5.79 12.99
CA SER A 191 13.32 -6.69 14.12
C SER A 191 12.56 -7.96 13.75
N SER A 192 13.29 -9.07 13.68
CA SER A 192 12.76 -10.40 13.44
C SER A 192 11.74 -10.77 14.52
N VAL A 193 10.46 -10.83 14.16
CA VAL A 193 9.44 -11.47 15.02
C VAL A 193 9.55 -12.98 14.79
N ASN A 194 10.10 -13.69 15.77
CA ASN A 194 10.08 -15.15 15.81
C ASN A 194 8.67 -15.65 16.19
N PRO A 195 8.04 -16.54 15.42
CA PRO A 195 6.75 -17.13 15.78
C PRO A 195 7.00 -18.43 16.56
N ALA A 196 7.25 -18.32 17.86
CA ALA A 196 7.19 -19.48 18.76
C ALA A 196 7.09 -19.04 20.22
N ASN A 197 5.86 -18.92 20.73
CA ASN A 197 5.43 -19.37 22.08
C ASN A 197 4.31 -18.50 22.71
N GLU A 198 3.06 -18.64 22.30
CA GLU A 198 2.00 -18.38 23.28
C GLU A 198 0.81 -19.32 23.11
N SER A 199 0.82 -20.36 23.93
CA SER A 199 -0.34 -21.20 24.25
C SER A 199 -1.36 -20.36 25.01
N ILE A 200 -2.44 -19.96 24.34
CA ILE A 200 -3.60 -19.34 24.99
C ILE A 200 -4.33 -20.40 25.80
N LYS A 201 -4.28 -20.26 27.13
CA LYS A 201 -5.20 -20.92 28.06
C LYS A 201 -6.55 -20.19 28.02
N HIS A 202 -7.61 -20.93 27.75
CA HIS A 202 -8.98 -20.49 28.00
C HIS A 202 -9.19 -20.36 29.52
N GLU A 203 -9.53 -19.16 29.99
CA GLU A 203 -10.20 -19.02 31.28
C GLU A 203 -11.27 -17.92 31.21
N SER A 204 -12.51 -18.35 31.46
CA SER A 204 -13.71 -17.53 31.55
C SER A 204 -13.70 -16.71 32.83
N SER A 205 -13.97 -15.41 32.73
CA SER A 205 -14.18 -14.56 33.90
C SER A 205 -15.29 -13.53 33.64
N LYS A 206 -16.14 -13.39 34.66
CA LYS A 206 -17.51 -12.91 34.66
C LYS A 206 -17.61 -11.38 34.63
N SER A 207 -18.66 -10.93 33.93
CA SER A 207 -19.26 -9.61 34.03
C SER A 207 -19.68 -9.29 35.47
N SER A 208 -19.22 -8.14 35.99
CA SER A 208 -19.73 -7.55 37.22
C SER A 208 -20.21 -6.12 36.93
N SER A 209 -21.51 -5.95 37.17
CA SER A 209 -22.33 -4.75 36.97
C SER A 209 -22.02 -3.68 38.01
N ALA A 210 -21.80 -2.44 37.58
CA ALA A 210 -21.84 -1.26 38.43
C ALA A 210 -23.21 -0.58 38.28
N MET A 211 -24.00 -0.58 39.36
CA MET A 211 -25.29 0.11 39.44
C MET A 211 -25.10 1.63 39.37
N ILE A 212 -25.65 2.27 38.34
CA ILE A 212 -25.94 3.70 38.34
C ILE A 212 -27.46 3.85 38.54
N THR A 213 -27.82 4.34 39.71
CA THR A 213 -29.18 4.57 40.18
C THR A 213 -29.85 5.69 39.39
N PHE A 214 -30.96 5.36 38.70
CA PHE A 214 -31.85 6.34 38.10
C PHE A 214 -32.74 6.97 39.18
N LEU A 215 -32.62 8.29 39.39
CA LEU A 215 -33.57 9.09 40.17
C LEU A 215 -34.71 9.55 39.24
N PRO A 216 -35.99 9.23 39.54
CA PRO A 216 -37.12 9.71 38.75
C PRO A 216 -37.52 11.11 39.20
N ILE A 217 -37.34 12.12 38.33
CA ILE A 217 -37.98 13.43 38.51
C ILE A 217 -39.37 13.36 37.89
N PHE A 218 -40.33 12.90 38.68
CA PHE A 218 -41.75 13.18 38.47
C PHE A 218 -42.31 13.73 39.78
N SER A 219 -42.66 15.02 39.80
CA SER A 219 -44.01 15.49 40.19
C SER A 219 -44.05 16.99 40.51
N LEU A 220 -45.21 17.57 40.17
CA LEU A 220 -45.87 18.81 40.59
C LEU A 220 -46.12 19.74 39.38
N ILE A 221 -47.19 19.51 38.60
CA ILE A 221 -48.63 19.82 38.83
C ILE A 221 -48.87 21.32 39.05
N ALA A 222 -49.56 21.98 38.10
CA ALA A 222 -50.91 22.54 38.27
C ALA A 222 -51.24 23.66 37.26
N PHE A 223 -52.31 23.42 36.50
CA PHE A 223 -53.42 24.34 36.16
C PHE A 223 -53.18 25.78 35.71
N SER A 224 -53.62 26.06 34.47
CA SER A 224 -54.66 27.06 34.09
C SER A 224 -54.55 27.34 32.58
N ALA A 225 -55.56 27.65 31.77
CA ALA A 225 -57.01 27.54 31.76
C ALA A 225 -57.41 27.75 30.27
N LEU A 226 -58.68 27.47 29.94
CA LEU A 226 -59.31 27.64 28.64
C LEU A 226 -58.93 28.95 27.91
N PHE A 227 -58.66 28.88 26.61
CA PHE A 227 -59.48 29.42 25.50
C PHE A 227 -58.95 28.91 24.16
#